data_AF-A0A2I2GIR9-F1
#
_entry.id   AF-A0A2I2GIR9-F1
#
_cell.length_a   1.000
_cell.length_b   1.000
_cell.length_c   1.000
_cell.angle_alpha   90.00
_cell.angle_beta   90.00
_cell.angle_gamma   90.00
#
_symmetry.space_group_name_H-M   'P 1'
#
loop_
_entity.id
_entity.type
_entity.pdbx_description
1 polymer ?
#
loop_
_entity_poly.entity_id
_entity_poly.type
_entity_poly.pdbx_seq_one_letter_code
_entity_poly.pdbx_strand_id
1 'polypeptide(L)'
;MGYALVLALPPHPANENVQRIMVSASNLQEPEHDADSDTQTPQGSTVLLLPSFTFVDSVQSDDVKELVDCFIDVPQSSADGKPANSRLSYRPCQYDYVVLLCSHKRRDARCGITAPLIKRELERHLRPLGLYRDADDERPGGVGIFFVSHVGGHKFSANVLIYRKKEEQLIWLARIKPEHCEGVVKYTLLQGKVVHPESQLRGGFDKQRGLTSW
;
A
#
# COMPACT_ATOMS: atom_id res chain seq x y z
N MET A 1 -19.48 -5.77 -2.93
CA MET A 1 -18.20 -5.25 -3.47
C MET A 1 -17.44 -4.63 -2.32
N GLY A 2 -16.65 -5.43 -1.62
CA GLY A 2 -15.81 -4.93 -0.54
C GLY A 2 -14.74 -3.98 -1.07
N TYR A 3 -14.53 -2.88 -0.35
CA TYR A 3 -13.51 -1.91 -0.69
C TYR A 3 -12.29 -2.23 0.14
N ALA A 4 -11.20 -2.63 -0.50
CA ALA A 4 -9.99 -2.86 0.24
C ALA A 4 -9.33 -1.53 0.63
N LEU A 5 -9.15 -1.31 1.93
CA LEU A 5 -8.57 -0.08 2.45
C LEU A 5 -7.06 -0.23 2.64
N VAL A 6 -6.26 0.67 2.06
CA VAL A 6 -4.85 0.76 2.39
C VAL A 6 -4.67 1.85 3.44
N LEU A 7 -4.23 1.43 4.63
CA LEU A 7 -3.79 2.33 5.68
C LEU A 7 -2.30 2.53 5.55
N ALA A 8 -1.93 3.73 5.15
CA ALA A 8 -0.55 4.15 4.94
C ALA A 8 -0.32 5.38 5.83
N LEU A 9 0.75 5.42 6.61
CA LEU A 9 1.64 6.60 6.78
C LEU A 9 2.37 6.61 8.15
N PRO A 10 3.63 7.09 8.17
CA PRO A 10 4.37 7.45 9.39
C PRO A 10 4.12 8.85 9.95
N PRO A 11 4.69 9.18 11.13
CA PRO A 11 4.45 10.43 11.86
C PRO A 11 4.97 11.72 11.19
N HIS A 12 4.36 12.85 11.53
CA HIS A 12 4.69 14.20 11.04
C HIS A 12 5.84 14.83 11.85
N PRO A 13 6.79 15.55 11.22
CA PRO A 13 7.95 16.15 11.90
C PRO A 13 7.63 17.38 12.78
N ALA A 14 6.37 17.81 12.84
CA ALA A 14 5.96 19.03 13.56
C ALA A 14 5.25 18.71 14.87
N ASN A 15 4.90 17.43 15.09
CA ASN A 15 4.32 16.96 16.34
C ASN A 15 4.47 15.43 16.39
N GLU A 16 5.44 14.94 17.16
CA GLU A 16 5.66 13.50 17.37
C GLU A 16 4.41 12.79 17.95
N ASN A 17 3.50 13.57 18.55
CA ASN A 17 2.25 13.07 19.14
C ASN A 17 1.06 12.93 18.16
N VAL A 18 1.21 13.26 16.87
CA VAL A 18 0.11 13.13 15.89
C VAL A 18 0.49 12.15 14.79
N GLN A 19 0.10 10.88 14.98
CA GLN A 19 0.11 9.91 13.88
C GLN A 19 -0.98 10.28 12.88
N ARG A 20 -0.59 10.52 11.62
CA ARG A 20 -1.54 10.85 10.55
C ARG A 20 -1.87 9.60 9.77
N ILE A 21 -3.07 9.08 9.95
CA ILE A 21 -3.55 7.89 9.24
C ILE A 21 -4.07 8.29 7.85
N MET A 22 -3.54 7.70 6.77
CA MET A 22 -4.15 7.82 5.43
C MET A 22 -5.02 6.60 5.14
N VAL A 23 -6.30 6.86 4.90
CA VAL A 23 -7.34 5.89 4.53
C VAL A 23 -7.58 6.01 3.02
N SER A 24 -7.25 4.98 2.26
CA SER A 24 -7.48 4.97 0.81
C SER A 24 -8.18 3.71 0.34
N ALA A 25 -9.28 3.86 -0.40
CA ALA A 25 -9.91 2.75 -1.10
C ALA A 25 -9.01 2.28 -2.25
N SER A 26 -8.91 0.98 -2.43
CA SER A 26 -8.12 0.33 -3.47
C SER A 26 -8.90 -0.72 -4.25
N ASN A 27 -8.31 -1.19 -5.36
CA ASN A 27 -8.82 -2.31 -6.14
C ASN A 27 -8.27 -3.68 -5.69
N LEU A 28 -7.73 -3.79 -4.47
CA LEU A 28 -7.33 -5.08 -3.91
C LEU A 28 -8.57 -5.98 -3.78
N GLN A 29 -8.44 -7.22 -4.27
CA GLN A 29 -9.52 -8.21 -4.28
C GLN A 29 -9.55 -8.96 -2.96
N GLU A 30 -10.76 -9.31 -2.51
CA GLU A 30 -10.95 -10.18 -1.34
C GLU A 30 -10.56 -11.61 -1.71
N PRO A 31 -9.93 -12.38 -0.80
CA PRO A 31 -9.74 -13.82 -1.04
C PRO A 31 -11.11 -14.48 -1.25
N GLU A 32 -11.26 -15.25 -2.33
CA GLU A 32 -12.48 -16.00 -2.57
C GLU A 32 -12.63 -17.05 -1.46
N HIS A 33 -13.69 -16.94 -0.66
CA HIS A 33 -14.12 -18.04 0.19
C HIS A 33 -14.97 -18.97 -0.67
N ASP A 34 -14.52 -20.21 -0.85
CA ASP A 34 -15.36 -21.31 -1.36
C ASP A 34 -16.54 -21.50 -0.40
N ALA A 35 -17.64 -20.78 -0.62
CA ALA A 35 -18.87 -20.91 0.14
C ALA A 35 -20.03 -21.10 -0.83
N ASP A 36 -20.24 -22.37 -1.16
CA ASP A 36 -21.49 -22.90 -1.69
C ASP A 36 -22.55 -22.86 -0.57
N SER A 37 -23.10 -21.67 -0.24
CA SER A 37 -24.33 -21.56 0.55
C SER A 37 -24.92 -20.15 0.60
N ASP A 38 -26.22 -20.12 0.38
CA ASP A 38 -27.21 -19.03 0.35
C ASP A 38 -27.36 -18.22 1.67
N THR A 39 -26.25 -17.83 2.31
CA THR A 39 -26.27 -17.01 3.54
C THR A 39 -25.72 -15.62 3.28
N GLN A 40 -26.58 -14.61 3.40
CA GLN A 40 -26.24 -13.19 3.45
C GLN A 40 -25.41 -12.86 4.70
N THR A 41 -24.14 -13.30 4.76
CA THR A 41 -23.18 -12.75 5.71
C THR A 41 -22.81 -11.34 5.23
N PRO A 42 -22.89 -10.30 6.08
CA PRO A 42 -22.48 -8.96 5.69
C PRO A 42 -21.02 -8.96 5.23
N GLN A 43 -20.79 -8.66 3.95
CA GLN A 43 -19.48 -8.65 3.31
C GLN A 43 -18.65 -7.49 3.86
N GLY A 44 -17.87 -7.74 4.91
CA GLY A 44 -16.93 -6.78 5.48
C GLY A 44 -15.76 -6.50 4.54
N SER A 45 -15.03 -5.41 4.76
CA SER A 45 -13.91 -5.00 3.91
C SER A 45 -12.58 -5.59 4.37
N THR A 46 -11.70 -5.92 3.43
CA THR A 46 -10.31 -6.30 3.74
C THR A 46 -9.40 -5.07 3.83
N VAL A 47 -8.67 -4.89 4.93
CA VAL A 47 -7.77 -3.76 5.14
C VAL A 47 -6.32 -4.23 5.05
N LEU A 48 -5.52 -3.60 4.19
CA LEU A 48 -4.07 -3.77 4.17
C LEU A 48 -3.41 -2.66 4.99
N LEU A 49 -2.80 -3.06 6.11
CA LEU A 49 -2.03 -2.17 6.98
C LEU A 49 -0.58 -2.09 6.50
N LEU A 50 -0.12 -0.86 6.26
CA LEU A 50 1.25 -0.54 5.91
C LEU A 50 1.81 0.48 6.93
N PRO A 51 3.05 0.31 7.40
CA PRO A 51 4.08 -0.56 6.82
C PRO A 51 4.22 -1.94 7.46
N SER A 52 3.23 -2.41 8.22
CA SER A 52 3.27 -3.71 8.88
C SER A 52 3.12 -4.90 7.93
N PHE A 53 2.61 -4.68 6.71
CA PHE A 53 2.29 -5.74 5.76
C PHE A 53 1.35 -6.78 6.40
N THR A 54 0.23 -6.30 6.96
CA THR A 54 -0.80 -7.12 7.60
C THR A 54 -2.15 -6.90 6.93
N PHE A 55 -2.83 -7.97 6.52
CA PHE A 55 -4.23 -7.93 6.16
C PHE A 55 -5.10 -8.12 7.39
N VAL A 56 -6.18 -7.33 7.49
CA VAL A 56 -7.27 -7.52 8.46
C VAL A 56 -8.54 -7.72 7.65
N ASP A 57 -9.12 -8.90 7.72
CA ASP A 57 -10.23 -9.31 6.87
C ASP A 57 -11.59 -9.04 7.56
N SER A 58 -12.67 -8.90 6.79
CA SER A 58 -14.05 -8.76 7.28
C SER A 58 -14.32 -7.56 8.20
N VAL A 59 -13.61 -6.44 8.00
CA VAL A 59 -13.77 -5.21 8.80
C VAL A 59 -15.09 -4.50 8.43
N GLN A 60 -15.96 -4.28 9.41
CA GLN A 60 -17.18 -3.48 9.25
C GLN A 60 -16.99 -2.03 9.74
N SER A 61 -17.97 -1.16 9.50
CA SER A 61 -17.92 0.22 10.02
C SER A 61 -17.83 0.29 11.55
N ASP A 62 -18.42 -0.67 12.26
CA ASP A 62 -18.39 -0.72 13.73
C ASP A 62 -17.06 -1.28 14.27
N ASP A 63 -16.23 -1.89 13.41
CA ASP A 63 -14.90 -2.42 13.74
C ASP A 63 -13.81 -1.35 13.79
N VAL A 64 -14.08 -0.13 13.29
CA VAL A 64 -13.04 0.89 13.09
C VAL A 64 -12.28 1.22 14.37
N LYS A 65 -12.97 1.32 15.51
CA LYS A 65 -12.32 1.60 16.79
C LYS A 65 -11.39 0.46 17.20
N GLU A 66 -11.87 -0.78 17.07
CA GLU A 66 -11.08 -1.98 17.38
C GLU A 66 -9.87 -2.11 16.46
N LEU A 67 -10.04 -1.84 15.17
CA LEU A 67 -8.95 -1.84 14.19
C LEU A 67 -7.84 -0.85 14.59
N VAL A 68 -8.21 0.37 14.98
CA VAL A 68 -7.25 1.39 15.43
C VAL A 68 -6.54 0.96 16.70
N ASP A 69 -7.32 0.62 17.75
CA ASP A 69 -6.79 0.31 19.07
C ASP A 69 -5.89 -0.94 19.07
N CYS A 70 -6.24 -1.96 18.27
CA CYS A 70 -5.55 -3.25 18.28
C CYS A 70 -4.43 -3.38 17.25
N PHE A 71 -4.49 -2.65 16.12
CA PHE A 71 -3.57 -2.86 15.01
C PHE A 71 -2.78 -1.62 14.58
N ILE A 72 -3.20 -0.42 14.95
CA ILE A 72 -2.52 0.84 14.57
C ILE A 72 -1.74 1.41 15.74
N ASP A 73 -2.41 1.60 16.88
CA ASP A 73 -1.83 2.29 18.04
C ASP A 73 -0.92 1.39 18.90
N VAL A 74 -0.97 0.08 18.72
CA VAL A 74 -0.11 -0.87 19.43
C VAL A 74 1.32 -0.79 18.88
N PRO A 75 2.34 -0.48 19.71
CA PRO A 75 3.73 -0.56 19.29
C PRO A 75 4.05 -1.99 18.85
N GLN A 76 4.52 -2.17 17.61
CA GLN A 76 4.89 -3.46 17.04
C GLN A 76 6.17 -4.01 17.72
N SER A 77 6.09 -4.37 19.00
CA SER A 77 7.20 -4.90 19.79
C SER A 77 7.19 -6.43 19.89
N SER A 78 6.44 -7.14 19.05
CA SER A 78 6.39 -8.60 19.09
C SER A 78 6.17 -9.16 17.69
N ALA A 79 7.16 -9.90 17.19
CA ALA A 79 7.11 -10.61 15.91
C ALA A 79 5.99 -11.67 15.84
N ASP A 80 5.30 -11.95 16.96
CA ASP A 80 4.14 -12.85 17.09
C ASP A 80 2.87 -12.14 17.64
N GLY A 81 2.79 -10.81 17.53
CA GLY A 81 1.80 -9.93 18.18
C GLY A 81 0.34 -10.11 17.72
N LYS A 82 -0.31 -11.18 18.16
CA LYS A 82 -1.78 -11.27 18.19
C LYS A 82 -2.28 -10.18 19.13
N PRO A 83 -3.09 -9.20 18.70
CA PRO A 83 -3.76 -8.32 19.64
C PRO A 83 -4.62 -9.21 20.55
N ALA A 84 -4.23 -9.30 21.82
CA ALA A 84 -4.97 -10.06 22.80
C ALA A 84 -6.38 -9.45 22.88
N ASN A 85 -7.38 -10.22 22.43
CA ASN A 85 -8.82 -9.90 22.43
C ASN A 85 -9.44 -9.23 21.18
N SER A 86 -8.80 -9.21 20.01
CA SER A 86 -9.51 -8.78 18.80
C SER A 86 -10.37 -9.91 18.19
N ARG A 87 -11.60 -9.57 17.78
CA ARG A 87 -12.49 -10.45 16.98
C ARG A 87 -12.15 -10.41 15.49
N LEU A 88 -11.35 -9.43 15.05
CA LEU A 88 -10.94 -9.29 13.67
C LEU A 88 -9.92 -10.36 13.29
N SER A 89 -10.18 -11.03 12.17
CA SER A 89 -9.22 -11.95 11.56
C SER A 89 -8.11 -11.15 10.89
N TYR A 90 -6.87 -11.59 11.05
CA TYR A 90 -5.73 -10.97 10.39
C TYR A 90 -4.73 -12.01 9.91
N ARG A 91 -3.97 -11.66 8.87
CA ARG A 91 -2.96 -12.53 8.25
C ARG A 91 -1.80 -11.72 7.66
N PRO A 92 -0.59 -12.28 7.58
CA PRO A 92 0.53 -11.59 6.96
C PRO A 92 0.29 -11.37 5.46
N CYS A 93 0.65 -10.19 4.97
CA CYS A 93 0.75 -9.91 3.55
C CYS A 93 2.02 -10.56 2.99
N GLN A 94 1.85 -11.39 1.96
CA GLN A 94 2.92 -12.20 1.41
C GLN A 94 3.80 -11.45 0.41
N TYR A 95 3.42 -10.25 -0.04
CA TYR A 95 4.25 -9.45 -0.95
C TYR A 95 5.54 -8.97 -0.26
N ASP A 96 6.64 -8.97 -1.01
CA ASP A 96 7.88 -8.29 -0.59
C ASP A 96 7.76 -6.78 -0.79
N TYR A 97 7.00 -6.38 -1.81
CA TYR A 97 6.79 -4.99 -2.21
C TYR A 97 5.32 -4.72 -2.51
N VAL A 98 4.85 -3.55 -2.06
CA VAL A 98 3.52 -3.04 -2.42
C VAL A 98 3.68 -1.70 -3.11
N VAL A 99 3.18 -1.59 -4.33
CA VAL A 99 3.17 -0.36 -5.13
C VAL A 99 1.74 0.17 -5.22
N LEU A 100 1.52 1.39 -4.75
CA LEU A 100 0.22 2.05 -4.82
C LEU A 100 0.23 3.16 -5.85
N LEU A 101 -0.73 3.13 -6.76
CA LEU A 101 -0.88 4.07 -7.86
C LEU A 101 -2.16 4.89 -7.68
N CYS A 102 -2.01 6.19 -7.48
CA CYS A 102 -3.14 7.12 -7.40
C CYS A 102 -3.89 7.16 -8.76
N SER A 103 -5.15 6.71 -8.79
CA SER A 103 -5.90 6.48 -10.04
C SER A 103 -7.21 7.29 -10.18
N HIS A 104 -7.51 8.17 -9.22
CA HIS A 104 -8.76 8.94 -9.28
C HIS A 104 -8.84 9.82 -10.54
N LYS A 105 -10.07 10.05 -11.01
CA LYS A 105 -10.35 10.92 -12.16
C LYS A 105 -11.00 12.26 -11.78
N ARG A 106 -11.75 12.32 -10.67
CA ARG A 106 -12.54 13.51 -10.29
C ARG A 106 -11.70 14.71 -9.88
N ARG A 107 -10.72 14.49 -9.01
CA ARG A 107 -9.89 15.58 -8.48
C ARG A 107 -8.83 16.07 -9.51
N ASP A 108 -8.21 15.16 -10.24
CA ASP A 108 -7.17 15.40 -11.24
C ASP A 108 -7.23 14.24 -12.24
N ALA A 109 -7.69 14.52 -13.45
CA ALA A 109 -7.85 13.51 -14.48
C ALA A 109 -6.50 12.87 -14.89
N ARG A 110 -5.37 13.57 -14.70
CA ARG A 110 -4.05 13.07 -15.10
C ARG A 110 -3.65 11.83 -14.30
N CYS A 111 -4.03 11.73 -13.02
CA CYS A 111 -3.79 10.54 -12.21
C CYS A 111 -4.52 9.32 -12.81
N GLY A 112 -5.82 9.46 -13.09
CA GLY A 112 -6.62 8.37 -13.67
C GLY A 112 -6.27 8.01 -15.12
N ILE A 113 -5.66 8.93 -15.88
CA ILE A 113 -5.11 8.64 -17.22
C ILE A 113 -3.76 7.94 -17.12
N THR A 114 -2.89 8.40 -16.22
CA THR A 114 -1.47 7.96 -16.18
C THR A 114 -1.30 6.65 -15.41
N ALA A 115 -2.10 6.40 -14.36
CA ALA A 115 -1.93 5.22 -13.51
C ALA A 115 -1.98 3.88 -14.28
N PRO A 116 -2.92 3.64 -15.21
CA PRO A 116 -2.91 2.41 -16.02
C PRO A 116 -1.68 2.26 -16.90
N LEU A 117 -1.16 3.37 -17.44
CA LEU A 117 0.06 3.38 -18.27
C LEU A 117 1.30 3.03 -17.44
N ILE A 118 1.41 3.60 -16.23
CA ILE A 118 2.47 3.28 -15.28
C ILE A 118 2.37 1.81 -14.85
N LYS A 119 1.18 1.32 -14.49
CA LYS A 119 0.97 -0.09 -14.11
C LYS A 119 1.48 -1.04 -15.20
N ARG A 120 1.04 -0.83 -16.45
CA ARG A 120 1.46 -1.66 -17.59
C ARG A 120 2.97 -1.66 -17.79
N GLU A 121 3.62 -0.51 -17.63
CA GLU A 121 5.05 -0.40 -17.82
C GLU A 121 5.85 -1.02 -16.67
N LEU A 122 5.41 -0.85 -15.42
CA LEU A 122 5.99 -1.55 -14.28
C LEU A 122 5.86 -3.07 -14.44
N GLU A 123 4.69 -3.57 -14.84
CA GLU A 123 4.48 -4.99 -15.13
C GLU A 123 5.46 -5.51 -16.19
N ARG A 124 5.65 -4.75 -17.28
CA ARG A 124 6.58 -5.11 -18.37
C ARG A 124 8.00 -5.34 -17.84
N HIS A 125 8.45 -4.57 -16.86
CA HIS A 125 9.77 -4.71 -16.25
C HIS A 125 9.85 -5.74 -15.13
N LEU A 126 8.74 -6.01 -14.43
CA LEU A 126 8.69 -6.96 -13.31
C LEU A 126 8.49 -8.40 -13.77
N ARG A 127 7.75 -8.64 -14.87
CA ARG A 127 7.48 -9.99 -15.39
C ARG A 127 8.76 -10.76 -15.76
N PRO A 128 9.74 -10.19 -16.49
CA PRO A 128 11.00 -10.88 -16.79
C PRO A 128 11.83 -11.25 -15.56
N LEU A 129 11.61 -10.56 -14.43
CA LEU A 129 12.28 -10.84 -13.16
C LEU A 129 11.52 -11.89 -12.32
N GLY A 130 10.34 -12.35 -12.77
CA GLY A 130 9.48 -13.24 -11.99
C GLY A 130 8.88 -12.58 -10.74
N LEU A 131 8.91 -11.24 -10.65
CA LEU A 131 8.54 -10.50 -9.45
C LEU A 131 7.10 -9.97 -9.48
N TYR A 132 6.48 -9.86 -10.65
CA TYR A 132 5.09 -9.39 -10.72
C TYR A 132 4.14 -10.41 -10.07
N ARG A 133 3.16 -9.91 -9.32
CA ARG A 133 2.00 -10.66 -8.81
C ARG A 133 0.74 -9.92 -9.26
N ASP A 134 -0.11 -10.60 -10.04
CA ASP A 134 -1.45 -10.11 -10.32
C ASP A 134 -2.43 -10.51 -9.21
N ALA A 135 -3.73 -10.27 -9.41
CA ALA A 135 -4.74 -10.50 -8.38
C ALA A 135 -4.94 -11.98 -8.05
N ASP A 136 -4.63 -12.86 -9.01
CA ASP A 136 -4.87 -14.31 -8.92
C ASP A 136 -3.57 -15.08 -8.62
N ASP A 137 -2.46 -14.37 -8.38
CA ASP A 137 -1.14 -14.96 -8.11
C ASP A 137 -0.87 -15.08 -6.62
N GLU A 138 -1.06 -16.29 -6.08
CA GLU A 138 -0.87 -16.60 -4.67
C GLU A 138 0.60 -16.87 -4.27
N ARG A 139 1.54 -16.79 -5.21
CA ARG A 139 2.95 -17.09 -4.89
C ARG A 139 3.50 -16.08 -3.88
N PRO A 140 4.20 -16.53 -2.84
CA PRO A 140 4.79 -15.61 -1.87
C PRO A 140 5.84 -14.70 -2.51
N GLY A 141 6.08 -13.58 -1.84
CA GLY A 141 7.01 -12.53 -2.26
C GLY A 141 6.53 -11.72 -3.47
N GLY A 142 7.48 -11.06 -4.12
CA GLY A 142 7.21 -10.27 -5.33
C GLY A 142 6.49 -8.95 -5.06
N VAL A 143 5.84 -8.42 -6.10
CA VAL A 143 5.30 -7.06 -6.17
C VAL A 143 3.81 -7.07 -6.47
N GLY A 144 3.02 -6.64 -5.50
CA GLY A 144 1.60 -6.29 -5.71
C GLY A 144 1.48 -4.83 -6.15
N ILE A 145 0.75 -4.57 -7.25
CA ILE A 145 0.49 -3.22 -7.77
C ILE A 145 -1.00 -2.91 -7.68
N PHE A 146 -1.36 -1.95 -6.85
CA PHE A 146 -2.75 -1.59 -6.57
C PHE A 146 -3.04 -0.15 -6.99
N PHE A 147 -4.21 0.05 -7.58
CA PHE A 147 -4.80 1.37 -7.71
C PHE A 147 -5.40 1.79 -6.39
N VAL A 148 -5.13 3.03 -6.00
CA VAL A 148 -5.67 3.65 -4.81
C VAL A 148 -6.39 4.94 -5.18
N SER A 149 -7.20 5.43 -4.24
CA SER A 149 -7.90 6.71 -4.37
C SER A 149 -6.91 7.90 -4.38
N HIS A 150 -7.41 9.11 -4.15
CA HIS A 150 -6.58 10.30 -4.22
C HIS A 150 -5.50 10.35 -3.14
N VAL A 151 -4.23 10.40 -3.57
CA VAL A 151 -3.07 10.52 -2.68
C VAL A 151 -2.27 11.77 -3.05
N GLY A 152 -2.19 12.74 -2.13
CA GLY A 152 -1.46 14.01 -2.30
C GLY A 152 -2.17 15.06 -3.15
N GLY A 153 -1.66 16.31 -3.22
CA GLY A 153 -2.31 17.42 -3.94
C GLY A 153 -2.13 17.39 -5.47
N HIS A 154 -2.99 18.10 -6.21
CA HIS A 154 -3.05 18.06 -7.69
C HIS A 154 -1.80 18.65 -8.37
N LYS A 155 -0.98 19.44 -7.66
CA LYS A 155 0.35 19.88 -8.16
C LYS A 155 1.29 18.68 -8.46
N PHE A 156 0.98 17.52 -7.89
CA PHE A 156 1.77 16.31 -7.93
C PHE A 156 0.87 15.16 -8.45
N SER A 157 0.66 15.08 -9.77
CA SER A 157 -0.04 13.96 -10.38
C SER A 157 0.88 12.75 -10.56
N ALA A 158 0.29 11.59 -10.88
CA ALA A 158 1.02 10.33 -11.06
C ALA A 158 1.84 9.94 -9.83
N ASN A 159 1.18 9.87 -8.67
CA ASN A 159 1.80 9.40 -7.43
C ASN A 159 2.01 7.89 -7.46
N VAL A 160 3.20 7.49 -7.04
CA VAL A 160 3.63 6.10 -6.89
C VAL A 160 4.22 5.95 -5.49
N LEU A 161 3.55 5.19 -4.63
CA LEU A 161 4.04 4.87 -3.29
C LEU A 161 4.60 3.46 -3.32
N ILE A 162 5.85 3.30 -2.89
CA ILE A 162 6.57 2.02 -2.94
C ILE A 162 6.91 1.64 -1.51
N TYR A 163 6.23 0.61 -1.00
CA TYR A 163 6.56 -0.01 0.27
C TYR A 163 7.48 -1.20 0.03
N ARG A 164 8.55 -1.29 0.81
CA ARG A 164 9.52 -2.39 0.79
C ARG A 164 9.51 -3.05 2.17
N LYS A 165 9.01 -4.29 2.24
CA LYS A 165 8.73 -4.99 3.50
C LYS A 165 9.98 -5.22 4.32
N LYS A 166 11.01 -5.81 3.69
CA LYS A 166 12.24 -6.20 4.36
C LYS A 166 13.00 -5.00 4.92
N GLU A 167 13.04 -3.90 4.19
CA GLU A 167 13.75 -2.68 4.58
C GLU A 167 12.91 -1.74 5.45
N GLU A 168 11.63 -2.08 5.70
CA GLU A 168 10.68 -1.23 6.41
C GLU A 168 10.71 0.21 5.86
N GLN A 169 10.58 0.31 4.53
CA GLN A 169 10.80 1.55 3.79
C GLN A 169 9.57 1.94 2.98
N LEU A 170 9.23 3.23 2.97
CA LEU A 170 8.33 3.85 2.01
C LEU A 170 9.08 4.88 1.19
N ILE A 171 8.93 4.80 -0.13
CA ILE A 171 9.36 5.85 -1.04
C ILE A 171 8.12 6.37 -1.77
N TRP A 172 7.78 7.64 -1.54
CA TRP A 172 6.66 8.29 -2.21
C TRP A 172 7.20 9.17 -3.34
N LEU A 173 6.87 8.80 -4.58
CA LEU A 173 7.20 9.55 -5.78
C LEU A 173 5.97 10.22 -6.40
N ALA A 174 6.18 11.29 -7.15
CA ALA A 174 5.20 11.91 -8.03
C ALA A 174 5.80 12.24 -9.40
N ARG A 175 4.95 12.64 -10.35
CA ARG A 175 5.34 12.98 -11.74
C ARG A 175 6.00 11.82 -12.47
N ILE A 176 5.63 10.59 -12.09
CA ILE A 176 6.12 9.39 -12.76
C ILE A 176 5.48 9.29 -14.14
N LYS A 177 6.29 8.87 -15.11
CA LYS A 177 5.91 8.63 -16.50
C LYS A 177 6.34 7.21 -16.88
N PRO A 178 5.81 6.64 -17.96
CA PRO A 178 6.25 5.32 -18.44
C PRO A 178 7.76 5.21 -18.60
N GLU A 179 8.42 6.22 -19.18
CA GLU A 179 9.89 6.25 -19.38
C GLU A 179 10.72 6.10 -18.09
N HIS A 180 10.15 6.40 -16.92
CA HIS A 180 10.83 6.25 -15.63
C HIS A 180 10.70 4.85 -15.03
N CYS A 181 9.75 4.02 -15.50
CA CYS A 181 9.35 2.78 -14.81
C CYS A 181 10.48 1.75 -14.74
N GLU A 182 11.34 1.67 -15.76
CA GLU A 182 12.53 0.83 -15.70
C GLU A 182 13.44 1.19 -14.53
N GLY A 183 13.73 2.49 -14.37
CA GLY A 183 14.54 3.02 -13.28
C GLY A 183 13.87 2.85 -11.92
N VAL A 184 12.54 3.02 -11.86
CA VAL A 184 11.75 2.75 -10.64
C VAL A 184 11.90 1.30 -10.22
N VAL A 185 11.80 0.33 -11.13
CA VAL A 185 11.99 -1.08 -10.79
C VAL A 185 13.44 -1.36 -10.37
N LYS A 186 14.41 -1.00 -11.21
CA LYS A 186 15.82 -1.36 -11.02
C LYS A 186 16.46 -0.71 -9.79
N TYR A 187 16.16 0.56 -9.55
CA TYR A 187 16.85 1.36 -8.53
C TYR A 187 15.97 1.61 -7.31
N THR A 188 14.71 2.02 -7.50
CA THR A 188 13.87 2.41 -6.38
C THR A 188 13.28 1.22 -5.65
N LEU A 189 12.61 0.33 -6.37
CA LEU A 189 11.93 -0.83 -5.77
C LEU A 189 12.94 -1.84 -5.25
N LEU A 190 13.93 -2.23 -6.06
CA LEU A 190 14.89 -3.27 -5.69
C LEU A 190 16.01 -2.79 -4.77
N GLN A 191 16.47 -1.54 -4.90
CA GLN A 191 17.64 -1.05 -4.16
C GLN A 191 17.33 0.07 -3.17
N GLY A 192 16.10 0.59 -3.11
CA GLY A 192 15.73 1.72 -2.24
C GLY A 192 16.34 3.06 -2.65
N LYS A 193 16.75 3.23 -3.91
CA LYS A 193 17.41 4.45 -4.42
C LYS A 193 16.44 5.35 -5.20
N VAL A 194 16.45 6.64 -4.90
CA VAL A 194 15.64 7.64 -5.63
C VAL A 194 16.48 8.27 -6.74
N VAL A 195 16.05 8.12 -8.00
CA VAL A 195 16.82 8.56 -9.17
C VAL A 195 16.78 10.08 -9.37
N HIS A 196 15.61 10.71 -9.14
CA HIS A 196 15.42 12.14 -9.33
C HIS A 196 14.78 12.80 -8.09
N PRO A 197 15.50 12.85 -6.95
CA PRO A 197 14.92 13.29 -5.67
C PRO A 197 14.33 14.69 -5.74
N GLU A 198 15.02 15.65 -6.35
CA GLU A 198 14.60 17.06 -6.43
C GLU A 198 13.27 17.29 -7.18
N SER A 199 12.89 16.39 -8.08
CA SER A 199 11.70 16.57 -8.94
C SER A 199 10.58 15.56 -8.68
N GLN A 200 10.92 14.37 -8.19
CA GLN A 200 10.00 13.26 -8.02
C GLN A 200 9.74 12.88 -6.57
N LEU A 201 10.68 13.09 -5.64
CA LEU A 201 10.48 12.69 -4.25
C LEU A 201 9.42 13.58 -3.60
N ARG A 202 8.42 12.93 -2.99
CA ARG A 202 7.36 13.56 -2.20
C ARG A 202 7.56 13.39 -0.70
N GLY A 203 8.37 12.42 -0.32
CA GLY A 203 8.59 12.02 1.07
C GLY A 203 8.71 10.50 1.18
N GLY A 204 8.73 10.03 2.41
CA GLY A 204 8.96 8.63 2.72
C GLY A 204 9.71 8.46 4.04
N PHE A 205 10.03 7.22 4.34
CA PHE A 205 10.80 6.85 5.52
C PHE A 205 11.60 5.60 5.25
N ASP A 206 12.64 5.41 6.05
CA ASP A 206 13.50 4.24 6.10
C ASP A 206 13.75 3.95 7.58
N LYS A 207 13.02 2.99 8.16
CA LYS A 207 13.12 2.70 9.59
C LYS A 207 14.50 2.15 9.96
N GLN A 208 15.07 1.30 9.10
CA GLN A 208 16.39 0.70 9.35
C GLN A 208 17.51 1.74 9.41
N ARG A 209 17.39 2.81 8.63
CA ARG A 209 18.36 3.93 8.63
C ARG A 209 17.95 5.09 9.52
N GLY A 210 16.77 5.05 10.15
CA GLY A 210 16.23 6.15 10.95
C GLY A 210 15.97 7.43 10.15
N LEU A 211 15.66 7.32 8.86
CA LEU A 211 15.45 8.48 7.98
C LEU A 211 13.97 8.73 7.72
N THR A 212 13.57 9.99 7.71
CA THR A 212 12.22 10.45 7.34
C THR A 212 12.29 11.71 6.51
N SER A 213 11.45 11.83 5.49
CA SER A 213 11.35 13.00 4.60
C SER A 213 9.89 13.24 4.24
N TRP A 214 9.46 14.50 4.21
CA TRP A 214 8.05 14.90 4.04
C TRP A 214 7.90 16.17 3.21
#